data_AF-A0A920CJK6-F1
#
_entry.id   AF-A0A920CJK6-F1
#
_cell.length_a   1.000
_cell.length_b   1.000
_cell.length_c   1.000
_cell.angle_alpha   90.00
_cell.angle_beta   90.00
_cell.angle_gamma   90.00
#
_symmetry.space_group_name_H-M   'P 1'
#
loop_
_entity.id
_entity.type
_entity.pdbx_description
1 polymer ?
#
loop_
_entity_poly.entity_id
_entity_poly.type
_entity_poly.pdbx_seq_one_letter_code
_entity_poly.pdbx_strand_id
1 'polypeptide(L)'
;MIVHLLVYEPILDGLRREVYEETGLTVIEVEGSQKYVDTRGINPDFEVECLEPFCVYQTIKGPVDSVGMYFICKAEGNLLVVGDETKDIRWVPIDEVSRLMIEDPRQFSDVDRAGIKYYLKHRFEN
;
A
#
# COMPACT_ATOMS: atom_id res chain seq x y z
N MET A 1 -2.35 -0.36 -5.26
CA MET A 1 -3.46 0.44 -4.70
C MET A 1 -2.81 1.60 -3.98
N ILE A 2 -3.16 2.83 -4.34
CA ILE A 2 -2.48 4.03 -3.83
C ILE A 2 -3.37 4.67 -2.77
N VAL A 3 -2.89 4.65 -1.53
CA VAL A 3 -3.60 5.21 -0.37
C VAL A 3 -3.25 6.69 -0.22
N HIS A 4 -4.26 7.54 -0.08
CA HIS A 4 -4.08 8.95 0.24
C HIS A 4 -4.48 9.20 1.70
N LEU A 5 -3.57 9.81 2.46
CA LEU A 5 -3.84 10.15 3.86
C LEU A 5 -4.53 11.51 3.95
N LEU A 6 -5.56 11.58 4.80
CA LEU A 6 -6.13 12.85 5.21
C LEU A 6 -5.18 13.59 6.18
N VAL A 7 -5.45 14.87 6.41
CA VAL A 7 -4.64 15.71 7.29
C VAL A 7 -4.63 15.14 8.70
N TYR A 8 -3.43 14.80 9.20
CA TYR A 8 -3.18 14.17 10.50
C TYR A 8 -3.86 12.80 10.69
N GLU A 9 -4.21 12.11 9.62
CA GLU A 9 -4.71 10.73 9.68
C GLU A 9 -3.54 9.77 10.00
N PRO A 10 -3.69 8.87 11.00
CA PRO A 10 -2.73 7.80 11.24
C PRO A 10 -2.58 6.92 10.00
N ILE A 11 -1.35 6.53 9.67
CA ILE A 11 -0.99 5.81 8.45
C ILE A 11 -1.75 4.49 8.34
N LEU A 12 -1.85 3.73 9.44
CA LEU A 12 -2.58 2.46 9.45
C LEU A 12 -4.11 2.64 9.33
N ASP A 13 -4.64 3.79 9.76
CA ASP A 13 -6.07 4.06 9.69
C ASP A 13 -6.45 4.46 8.26
N GLY A 14 -5.67 5.36 7.64
CA GLY A 14 -5.85 5.70 6.22
C GLY A 14 -5.66 4.48 5.31
N LEU A 15 -4.65 3.63 5.57
CA LEU A 15 -4.47 2.36 4.85
C LEU A 15 -5.71 1.46 4.92
N ARG A 16 -6.29 1.28 6.12
CA ARG A 16 -7.49 0.43 6.29
C ARG A 16 -8.71 1.04 5.61
N ARG A 17 -8.91 2.36 5.75
CA ARG A 17 -10.02 3.09 5.16
C ARG A 17 -10.00 3.00 3.64
N GLU A 18 -8.90 3.38 3.01
CA GLU A 18 -8.76 3.36 1.55
C GLU A 18 -8.90 1.93 0.98
N VAL A 19 -8.32 0.91 1.64
CA VAL A 19 -8.50 -0.48 1.19
C VAL A 19 -9.97 -0.86 1.20
N TYR A 20 -10.70 -0.48 2.25
CA TYR A 20 -12.12 -0.79 2.35
C TYR A 20 -12.95 -0.02 1.32
N GLU A 21 -12.73 1.28 1.16
CA GLU A 21 -13.45 2.16 0.21
C GLU A 21 -13.22 1.73 -1.25
N GLU A 22 -11.99 1.37 -1.61
CA GLU A 22 -11.66 0.97 -2.98
C GLU A 22 -12.00 -0.49 -3.31
N THR A 23 -11.94 -1.41 -2.34
CA THR A 23 -11.99 -2.85 -2.63
C THR A 23 -13.09 -3.62 -1.90
N GLY A 24 -13.65 -3.05 -0.83
CA GLY A 24 -14.57 -3.72 0.10
C GLY A 24 -13.89 -4.69 1.07
N LEU A 25 -12.57 -4.84 1.00
CA LEU A 25 -11.83 -5.73 1.87
C LEU A 25 -11.50 -5.06 3.21
N THR A 26 -11.54 -5.85 4.27
CA THR A 26 -11.09 -5.45 5.59
C THR A 26 -9.66 -5.93 5.81
N VAL A 27 -8.73 -5.02 6.07
CA VAL A 27 -7.35 -5.37 6.44
C VAL A 27 -7.32 -5.90 7.88
N ILE A 28 -6.91 -7.14 8.05
CA ILE A 28 -6.84 -7.83 9.36
C ILE A 28 -5.43 -7.87 9.94
N GLU A 29 -4.40 -7.74 9.09
CA GLU A 29 -3.00 -7.73 9.51
C GLU A 29 -2.17 -6.86 8.57
N VAL A 30 -1.25 -6.08 9.12
CA VAL A 30 -0.26 -5.30 8.37
C VAL A 30 1.12 -5.75 8.82
N GLU A 31 1.93 -6.26 7.90
CA GLU A 31 3.30 -6.68 8.22
C GLU A 31 4.12 -5.46 8.68
N GLY A 32 4.90 -5.61 9.76
CA GLY A 32 5.69 -4.50 10.33
C GLY A 32 4.97 -3.73 11.43
N SER A 33 3.63 -3.85 11.53
CA SER A 33 2.82 -3.09 12.50
C SER A 33 3.16 -3.37 13.97
N GLN A 34 3.78 -4.51 14.29
CA GLN A 34 4.26 -4.79 15.64
C GLN A 34 5.37 -3.85 16.14
N LYS A 35 6.03 -3.11 15.23
CA LYS A 35 7.04 -2.10 15.55
C LYS A 35 6.46 -0.69 15.68
N TYR A 36 5.13 -0.56 15.60
CA TYR A 36 4.44 0.71 15.75
C TYR A 36 4.73 1.33 17.12
N VAL A 37 5.07 2.62 17.11
CA VAL A 37 5.18 3.45 18.30
C VAL A 37 4.60 4.82 18.01
N ASP A 38 4.09 5.49 19.03
CA ASP A 38 3.60 6.85 18.94
C ASP A 38 3.96 7.66 20.18
N THR A 39 3.72 8.97 20.09
CA THR A 39 3.93 9.92 21.19
C THR A 39 2.62 10.44 21.78
N ARG A 40 1.50 9.73 21.60
CA ARG A 40 0.19 10.20 22.02
C ARG A 40 0.12 10.40 23.52
N GLY A 41 -0.47 11.51 23.94
CA GLY A 41 -0.57 11.89 25.35
C GLY A 41 0.74 12.36 26.02
N ILE A 42 1.86 12.46 25.29
CA ILE A 42 3.11 13.06 25.82
C ILE A 42 3.06 14.59 25.72
N ASN A 43 2.73 15.12 24.54
CA ASN A 43 2.52 16.55 24.30
C ASN A 43 1.14 16.75 23.66
N PRO A 44 0.19 17.46 24.32
CA PRO A 44 -1.17 17.63 23.79
C PRO A 44 -1.21 18.43 22.47
N ASP A 45 -0.15 19.20 22.16
CA ASP A 45 -0.08 20.02 20.95
C ASP A 45 0.67 19.34 19.80
N PHE A 46 1.28 18.17 20.02
CA PHE A 46 2.13 17.52 19.01
C PHE A 46 2.27 16.01 19.22
N GLU A 47 1.72 15.25 18.28
CA GLU A 47 1.77 13.78 18.29
C GLU A 47 2.38 13.27 16.98
N VAL A 48 3.23 12.25 17.07
CA VAL A 48 3.89 11.62 15.94
C VAL A 48 3.81 10.11 16.11
N GLU A 49 3.66 9.40 14.99
CA GLU A 49 3.79 7.95 14.94
C GLU A 49 4.97 7.52 14.08
N CYS A 50 5.52 6.36 14.41
CA CYS A 50 6.53 5.66 13.64
C CYS A 50 6.07 4.21 13.42
N LEU A 51 6.26 3.72 12.21
CA LEU A 51 6.00 2.33 11.85
C LEU A 51 6.99 1.86 10.78
N GLU A 52 7.14 0.54 10.66
CA GLU A 52 7.96 -0.07 9.63
C GLU A 52 7.11 -0.44 8.42
N PRO A 53 7.28 0.22 7.25
CA PRO A 53 6.68 -0.23 6.00
C PRO A 53 7.47 -1.41 5.42
N PHE A 54 6.87 -2.11 4.46
CA PHE A 54 7.60 -3.11 3.69
C PHE A 54 8.72 -2.46 2.86
N CYS A 55 8.41 -1.36 2.17
CA CYS A 55 9.41 -0.50 1.55
C CYS A 55 8.88 0.92 1.37
N VAL A 56 9.80 1.84 1.05
CA VAL A 56 9.50 3.23 0.71
C VAL A 56 9.85 3.47 -0.75
N TYR A 57 9.12 4.37 -1.40
CA TYR A 57 9.47 4.86 -2.73
C TYR A 57 9.65 6.36 -2.73
N GLN A 58 10.39 6.84 -3.72
CA GLN A 58 10.50 8.24 -4.07
C GLN A 58 10.36 8.38 -5.59
N THR A 59 9.59 9.35 -6.06
CA THR A 59 9.63 9.73 -7.47
C THR A 59 10.97 10.38 -7.78
N ILE A 60 11.81 9.69 -8.56
CA ILE A 60 13.12 10.23 -8.99
C ILE A 60 13.07 10.97 -10.34
N LYS A 61 11.96 10.81 -11.08
CA LYS A 61 11.64 11.51 -12.33
C LYS A 61 10.17 11.32 -12.67
N GLY A 62 9.42 12.39 -12.89
CA GLY A 62 8.01 12.30 -13.26
C GLY A 62 7.28 13.64 -13.11
N PRO A 63 5.97 13.67 -13.40
CA PRO A 63 5.14 14.87 -13.26
C PRO A 63 4.78 15.19 -11.80
N VAL A 64 4.94 14.23 -10.88
CA VAL A 64 4.59 14.36 -9.45
C VAL A 64 5.78 13.96 -8.60
N ASP A 65 6.33 14.90 -7.83
CA ASP A 65 7.34 14.63 -6.82
C ASP A 65 6.66 14.11 -5.55
N SER A 66 6.96 12.85 -5.17
CA SER A 66 6.29 12.20 -4.04
C SER A 66 7.18 11.17 -3.36
N VAL A 67 6.93 10.97 -2.08
CA VAL A 67 7.43 9.85 -1.28
C VAL A 67 6.23 9.10 -0.76
N GLY A 68 6.30 7.78 -0.77
CA GLY A 68 5.24 6.94 -0.21
C GLY A 68 5.77 5.63 0.34
N MET A 69 4.85 4.89 0.95
CA MET A 69 5.14 3.67 1.69
C MET A 69 4.31 2.52 1.14
N TYR A 70 4.92 1.36 1.00
CA TYR A 70 4.24 0.12 0.67
C TYR A 70 4.09 -0.74 1.92
N PHE A 71 2.90 -1.31 2.07
CA PHE A 71 2.57 -2.25 3.14
C PHE A 71 2.10 -3.57 2.55
N ILE A 72 2.51 -4.68 3.17
CA ILE A 72 1.96 -6.00 2.88
C ILE A 72 0.88 -6.27 3.91
N CYS A 73 -0.32 -6.57 3.42
CA CYS A 73 -1.50 -6.74 4.25
C CYS A 73 -2.10 -8.14 4.05
N LYS A 74 -2.71 -8.68 5.11
CA LYS A 74 -3.73 -9.71 4.98
C LYS A 74 -5.08 -9.03 5.07
N ALA A 75 -5.99 -9.41 4.17
CA ALA A 75 -7.32 -8.83 4.12
C ALA A 75 -8.36 -9.93 3.85
N GLU A 76 -9.58 -9.70 4.33
CA GLU A 76 -10.72 -10.59 4.15
C GLU A 76 -11.97 -9.82 3.74
N GLY A 77 -12.99 -10.54 3.27
CA GLY A 77 -14.26 -9.97 2.83
C GLY A 77 -14.58 -10.29 1.39
N ASN A 78 -15.59 -9.60 0.86
CA ASN A 78 -16.04 -9.75 -0.52
C ASN A 78 -15.55 -8.55 -1.33
N LEU A 79 -14.99 -8.83 -2.51
CA LEU A 79 -14.58 -7.78 -3.43
C LEU A 79 -15.79 -6.97 -3.92
N LEU A 80 -15.65 -5.65 -3.93
CA LEU A 80 -16.56 -4.78 -4.66
C LEU A 80 -16.42 -5.02 -6.16
N VAL A 81 -17.53 -4.86 -6.90
CA VAL A 81 -17.51 -4.85 -8.37
C VAL A 81 -16.94 -3.52 -8.88
N VAL A 82 -17.26 -2.44 -8.16
CA VAL A 82 -16.76 -1.07 -8.39
C VAL A 82 -16.58 -0.45 -7.01
N GLY A 83 -15.36 0.02 -6.70
CA GLY A 83 -15.08 0.91 -5.59
C GLY A 83 -15.09 2.36 -6.03
N ASP A 84 -14.79 3.29 -5.12
CA ASP A 84 -14.90 4.74 -5.40
C ASP A 84 -14.08 5.17 -6.63
N GLU A 85 -12.82 4.74 -6.72
CA GLU A 85 -11.93 5.03 -7.86
C GLU A 85 -11.40 3.78 -8.58
N THR A 86 -11.91 2.59 -8.22
CA THR A 86 -11.33 1.30 -8.64
C THR A 86 -12.37 0.42 -9.33
N LYS A 87 -11.99 -0.19 -10.45
CA LYS A 87 -12.83 -1.10 -11.25
C LYS A 87 -12.10 -2.42 -11.49
N ASP A 88 -12.88 -3.47 -11.78
CA ASP A 88 -12.37 -4.80 -12.14
C ASP A 88 -11.42 -5.39 -11.08
N ILE A 89 -11.76 -5.18 -9.80
CA ILE A 89 -10.96 -5.65 -8.67
C ILE A 89 -10.96 -7.17 -8.65
N ARG A 90 -9.78 -7.76 -8.50
CA ARG A 90 -9.59 -9.21 -8.50
C ARG A 90 -8.38 -9.62 -7.69
N TRP A 91 -8.48 -10.79 -7.08
CA TRP A 91 -7.31 -11.50 -6.56
C TRP A 91 -6.53 -12.11 -7.73
N VAL A 92 -5.22 -11.88 -7.75
CA VAL A 92 -4.33 -12.39 -8.80
C VAL A 92 -3.19 -13.17 -8.17
N PRO A 93 -2.89 -14.39 -8.64
CA PRO A 93 -1.70 -15.13 -8.22
C PRO A 93 -0.40 -14.38 -8.49
N ILE A 94 0.60 -14.53 -7.61
CA ILE A 94 1.85 -13.75 -7.71
C ILE A 94 2.70 -14.14 -8.94
N ASP A 95 2.63 -15.39 -9.38
CA ASP A 95 3.25 -15.87 -10.62
C ASP A 95 2.63 -15.21 -11.85
N GLU A 96 1.32 -14.95 -11.85
CA GLU A 96 0.68 -14.16 -12.89
C GLU A 96 1.16 -12.71 -12.87
N VAL A 97 1.25 -12.06 -11.70
CA VAL A 97 1.81 -10.69 -11.60
C VAL A 97 3.26 -10.65 -12.09
N SER A 98 4.08 -11.64 -11.75
CA SER A 98 5.47 -11.78 -12.23
C SER A 98 5.52 -11.89 -13.75
N ARG A 99 4.68 -12.73 -14.35
CA ARG A 99 4.57 -12.86 -15.81
C ARG A 99 4.17 -11.54 -16.46
N LEU A 100 3.16 -10.85 -15.93
CA LEU A 100 2.68 -9.57 -16.46
C LEU A 100 3.78 -8.48 -16.40
N MET A 101 4.60 -8.47 -15.35
CA MET A 101 5.76 -7.59 -15.24
C MET A 101 6.87 -7.89 -16.26
N ILE A 102 7.00 -9.13 -16.71
CA ILE A 102 7.95 -9.54 -17.76
C ILE A 102 7.41 -9.19 -19.15
N GLU A 103 6.13 -9.45 -19.40
CA GLU A 103 5.50 -9.29 -20.72
C GLU A 103 5.29 -7.81 -21.10
N ASP A 104 4.63 -7.03 -20.25
CA ASP A 104 4.55 -5.58 -20.40
C ASP A 104 4.36 -4.91 -19.03
N PRO A 105 5.43 -4.44 -18.37
CA PRO A 105 5.32 -3.80 -17.06
C PRO A 105 4.56 -2.47 -17.09
N ARG A 106 4.30 -1.88 -18.27
CA ARG A 106 3.60 -0.60 -18.40
C ARG A 106 2.09 -0.71 -18.18
N GLN A 107 1.56 -1.92 -18.06
CA GLN A 107 0.18 -2.15 -17.64
C GLN A 107 -0.08 -1.75 -16.18
N PHE A 108 0.97 -1.70 -15.35
CA PHE A 108 0.91 -1.19 -13.99
C PHE A 108 1.26 0.30 -13.96
N SER A 109 0.65 1.04 -13.01
CA SER A 109 0.99 2.44 -12.75
C SER A 109 2.50 2.58 -12.47
N ASP A 110 3.09 3.74 -12.79
CA ASP A 110 4.54 3.93 -12.60
C ASP A 110 4.97 3.78 -11.13
N VAL A 111 4.10 4.19 -10.21
CA VAL A 111 4.29 4.04 -8.76
C VAL A 111 4.22 2.56 -8.39
N ASP A 112 3.08 1.88 -8.64
CA ASP A 112 2.90 0.47 -8.27
C ASP A 112 3.96 -0.44 -8.91
N ARG A 113 4.39 -0.14 -10.15
CA ARG A 113 5.45 -0.90 -10.85
C ARG A 113 6.74 -0.96 -10.04
N ALA A 114 7.13 0.13 -9.36
CA ALA A 114 8.31 0.15 -8.51
C ALA A 114 8.11 -0.74 -7.27
N GLY A 115 6.93 -0.67 -6.63
CA GLY A 115 6.56 -1.50 -5.49
C GLY A 115 6.53 -3.00 -5.83
N ILE A 116 5.88 -3.37 -6.93
CA ILE A 116 5.82 -4.76 -7.42
C ILE A 116 7.21 -5.29 -7.72
N LYS A 117 8.06 -4.51 -8.40
CA LYS A 117 9.45 -4.89 -8.69
C LYS A 117 10.24 -5.14 -7.40
N TYR A 118 10.07 -4.29 -6.40
CA TYR A 118 10.70 -4.48 -5.09
C TYR A 118 10.20 -5.75 -4.41
N TYR A 119 8.88 -5.98 -4.41
CA TYR A 119 8.23 -7.15 -3.82
C TYR A 119 8.74 -8.46 -4.43
N LEU A 120 8.71 -8.58 -5.77
CA LEU A 120 9.19 -9.78 -6.47
C LEU A 120 10.66 -10.07 -6.15
N LYS A 121 11.51 -9.05 -6.20
CA LYS A 121 12.95 -9.17 -5.91
C LYS A 121 13.23 -9.65 -4.48
N HIS A 122 12.47 -9.17 -3.48
CA HIS A 122 12.78 -9.41 -2.07
C HIS A 122 11.96 -10.53 -1.42
N ARG A 123 10.94 -11.06 -2.10
CA ARG A 123 10.08 -12.14 -1.60
C ARG A 123 10.13 -13.42 -2.42
N PHE A 124 10.51 -13.35 -3.70
CA PHE A 124 10.38 -14.49 -4.62
C PHE A 124 11.66 -14.79 -5.42
N GLU A 125 12.52 -13.79 -5.63
CA GLU A 125 13.84 -14.01 -6.22
C GLU A 125 14.86 -14.26 -5.11
N ASN A 126 15.45 -15.47 -5.10
CA ASN A 126 16.61 -15.82 -4.25
C ASN A 126 17.91 -15.58 -5.00
#